data_AF-A0A8S1AMB7-F1
#
_entry.id   AF-A0A8S1AMB7-F1
#
_cell.length_a   1.000
_cell.length_b   1.000
_cell.length_c   1.000
_cell.angle_alpha   90.00
_cell.angle_beta   90.00
_cell.angle_gamma   90.00
#
_symmetry.space_group_name_H-M   'P 1'
#
loop_
_entity.id
_entity.type
_entity.pdbx_description
1 polymer ?
#
loop_
_entity_poly.entity_id
_entity_poly.type
_entity_poly.pdbx_seq_one_letter_code
_entity_poly.pdbx_strand_id
1 'polypeptide(L)'
;MRAIKQIYITFHIELYNKSTWLQHSQLANQYWSPQNKESHLPYDASIVESIYQAEILGSNFSVRRIMMLKFSEYLENYLWPHYETDEAMHAHMMSIIVMINEKFRERVPAWQVFLKKTRLITRILRTSTAR
;
A
#
# COMPACT_ATOMS: atom_id res chain seq x y z
N MET A 1 -16.67 11.93 34.55
CA MET A 1 -15.86 10.71 34.25
C MET A 1 -15.89 10.26 32.78
N ARG A 2 -17.04 10.23 32.07
CA ARG A 2 -17.09 9.83 30.64
C ARG A 2 -16.31 10.75 29.69
N ALA A 3 -16.37 12.07 29.89
CA ALA A 3 -15.64 13.04 29.05
C ALA A 3 -14.12 12.92 29.17
N ILE A 4 -13.58 12.69 30.38
CA ILE A 4 -12.14 12.51 30.61
C ILE A 4 -11.63 11.21 29.96
N LYS A 5 -12.40 10.12 30.06
CA LYS A 5 -12.09 8.87 29.35
C LYS A 5 -12.12 9.07 27.82
N GLN A 6 -13.09 9.83 27.30
CA GLN A 6 -13.17 10.11 25.86
C GLN A 6 -11.99 10.96 25.36
N ILE A 7 -11.60 12.00 26.10
CA ILE A 7 -10.44 12.84 25.76
C ILE A 7 -9.15 12.01 25.80
N TYR A 8 -8.97 11.16 26.81
CA TYR A 8 -7.81 10.28 26.89
C TYR A 8 -7.73 9.30 25.72
N ILE A 9 -8.86 8.69 25.35
CA ILE A 9 -8.96 7.79 24.19
C ILE A 9 -8.63 8.55 22.90
N THR A 10 -9.23 9.73 22.67
CA THR A 10 -8.96 10.53 21.47
C THR A 10 -7.50 10.96 21.40
N PHE A 11 -6.90 11.40 22.51
CA PHE A 11 -5.51 11.80 22.58
C PHE A 11 -4.54 10.62 22.35
N HIS A 12 -4.82 9.45 22.92
CA HIS A 12 -4.05 8.23 22.64
C HIS A 12 -4.17 7.79 21.19
N ILE A 13 -5.37 7.85 20.62
CA ILE A 13 -5.60 7.58 19.19
C ILE A 13 -4.81 8.57 18.34
N GLU A 14 -4.83 9.86 18.64
CA GLU A 14 -4.06 10.87 17.89
C GLU A 14 -2.55 10.65 17.98
N LEU A 15 -2.01 10.40 19.18
CA LEU A 15 -0.58 10.11 19.36
C LEU A 15 -0.15 8.84 18.64
N TYR A 16 -0.93 7.77 18.77
CA TYR A 16 -0.67 6.51 18.06
C TYR A 16 -0.73 6.69 16.55
N ASN A 17 -1.71 7.46 16.06
CA ASN A 17 -1.80 7.74 14.62
C ASN A 17 -0.65 8.62 14.14
N LYS A 18 -0.16 9.55 14.96
CA LYS A 18 0.96 10.44 14.61
C LYS A 18 2.27 9.66 14.53
N SER A 19 2.52 8.73 15.46
CA SER A 19 3.72 7.88 15.42
C SER A 19 3.72 6.96 14.20
N THR A 20 2.57 6.35 13.87
CA THR A 20 2.48 5.43 12.74
C THR A 20 2.48 6.15 11.39
N TRP A 21 1.92 7.36 11.32
CA TRP A 21 2.07 8.23 10.14
C TRP A 21 3.52 8.60 9.86
N LEU A 22 4.27 8.94 10.90
CA LEU A 22 5.68 9.30 10.74
C LEU A 22 6.50 8.11 10.23
N GLN A 23 6.28 6.92 10.78
CA GLN A 23 6.95 5.70 10.33
C GLN A 23 6.62 5.37 8.87
N HIS A 24 5.33 5.39 8.48
CA HIS A 24 4.90 5.17 7.10
C HIS A 24 5.48 6.20 6.13
N SER A 25 5.45 7.48 6.50
CA SER A 25 5.98 8.57 5.67
C SER A 25 7.50 8.47 5.49
N GLN A 26 8.23 8.11 6.54
CA GLN A 26 9.67 7.87 6.46
C GLN A 26 9.99 6.72 5.50
N LEU A 27 9.26 5.61 5.61
CA LEU A 27 9.43 4.45 4.74
C LEU A 27 9.09 4.78 3.28
N ALA A 28 7.98 5.48 3.05
CA ALA A 28 7.60 5.93 1.72
C ALA A 28 8.69 6.82 1.11
N ASN A 29 9.22 7.78 1.86
CA ASN A 29 10.33 8.62 1.40
C ASN A 29 11.56 7.78 1.05
N GLN A 30 11.91 6.77 1.84
CA GLN A 30 13.09 5.97 1.54
C GLN A 30 12.99 5.15 0.24
N TYR A 31 11.79 4.79 -0.21
CA TYR A 31 11.64 3.75 -1.22
C TYR A 31 10.75 4.08 -2.43
N TRP A 32 9.70 4.90 -2.30
CA TRP A 32 8.74 5.09 -3.41
C TRP A 32 8.04 6.45 -3.49
N SER A 33 8.29 7.35 -2.54
CA SER A 33 7.64 8.66 -2.52
C SER A 33 8.03 9.47 -3.76
N PRO A 34 7.08 10.14 -4.42
CA PRO A 34 7.37 10.92 -5.62
C PRO A 34 8.29 12.12 -5.36
N GLN A 35 8.43 12.56 -4.10
CA GLN A 35 9.17 13.77 -3.73
C GLN A 35 10.69 13.62 -3.78
N ASN A 36 11.22 12.40 -3.78
CA ASN A 36 12.66 12.16 -3.63
C ASN A 36 13.18 10.93 -4.40
N LYS A 37 12.72 10.77 -5.65
CA LYS A 37 13.08 9.62 -6.51
C LYS A 37 14.57 9.36 -6.68
N GLU A 38 15.40 10.39 -6.64
CA GLU A 38 16.85 10.27 -6.84
C GLU A 38 17.59 9.68 -5.63
N SER A 39 16.95 9.67 -4.45
CA SER A 39 17.53 9.16 -3.21
C SER A 39 16.84 7.89 -2.69
N HIS A 40 16.04 7.23 -3.53
CA HIS A 40 15.40 5.97 -3.16
C HIS A 40 16.41 4.85 -3.00
N LEU A 41 16.23 4.07 -1.94
CA LEU A 41 16.90 2.79 -1.77
C LEU A 41 16.43 1.79 -2.84
N PRO A 42 17.24 0.77 -3.15
CA PRO A 42 16.83 -0.30 -4.05
C PRO A 42 15.54 -0.98 -3.59
N TYR A 43 14.82 -1.59 -4.53
CA TYR A 43 13.65 -2.40 -4.21
C TYR A 43 14.03 -3.55 -3.26
N ASP A 44 13.18 -3.77 -2.26
CA ASP A 44 13.33 -4.84 -1.28
C ASP A 44 11.96 -5.46 -1.00
N ALA A 45 11.80 -6.73 -1.37
CA ALA A 45 10.55 -7.47 -1.19
C ALA A 45 10.16 -7.63 0.31
N SER A 46 11.13 -7.61 1.22
CA SER A 46 10.86 -7.69 2.67
C SER A 46 10.09 -6.47 3.19
N ILE A 47 10.22 -5.33 2.52
CA ILE A 47 9.44 -4.12 2.84
C ILE A 47 7.97 -4.34 2.53
N VAL A 48 7.65 -5.00 1.41
CA VAL A 48 6.27 -5.35 1.06
C VAL A 48 5.65 -6.30 2.09
N GLU A 49 6.41 -7.32 2.51
CA GLU A 49 5.98 -8.26 3.55
C GLU A 49 5.75 -7.54 4.90
N SER A 50 6.70 -6.70 5.33
CA SER A 50 6.57 -5.97 6.60
C SER A 50 5.38 -5.02 6.62
N ILE A 51 5.12 -4.30 5.52
CA ILE A 51 3.93 -3.45 5.36
C ILE A 51 2.66 -4.30 5.40
N TYR A 52 2.63 -5.43 4.68
CA TYR A 52 1.46 -6.30 4.69
C TYR A 52 1.14 -6.83 6.08
N GLN A 53 2.15 -7.30 6.82
CA GLN A 53 1.97 -7.82 8.18
C GLN A 53 1.60 -6.73 9.19
N ALA A 54 2.27 -5.57 9.16
CA ALA A 54 2.07 -4.52 10.17
C ALA A 54 0.88 -3.61 9.86
N GLU A 55 0.76 -3.15 8.62
CA GLU A 55 -0.17 -2.08 8.24
C GLU A 55 -1.50 -2.62 7.70
N ILE A 56 -1.50 -3.79 7.04
CA ILE A 56 -2.72 -4.36 6.45
C ILE A 56 -3.31 -5.40 7.40
N LEU A 57 -2.60 -6.50 7.68
CA LEU A 57 -3.07 -7.56 8.57
C LEU A 57 -3.09 -7.12 10.03
N GLY A 58 -2.01 -6.54 10.53
CA GLY A 58 -1.86 -6.10 11.92
C GLY A 58 -2.84 -5.01 12.33
N SER A 59 -3.35 -4.23 11.37
CA SER A 59 -4.41 -3.24 11.60
C SER A 59 -5.82 -3.78 11.38
N ASN A 60 -5.97 -5.07 11.04
CA ASN A 60 -7.20 -5.72 10.63
C ASN A 60 -7.91 -4.98 9.48
N PHE A 61 -7.17 -4.72 8.40
CA PHE A 61 -7.64 -4.01 7.21
C PHE A 61 -8.23 -2.63 7.54
N SER A 62 -7.56 -1.89 8.44
CA SER A 62 -7.98 -0.54 8.82
C SER A 62 -8.01 0.37 7.59
N VAL A 63 -9.21 0.86 7.27
CA VAL A 63 -9.43 1.80 6.16
C VAL A 63 -8.48 2.99 6.25
N ARG A 64 -8.22 3.49 7.47
CA ARG A 64 -7.28 4.60 7.68
C ARG A 64 -5.86 4.26 7.24
N ARG A 65 -5.34 3.08 7.57
CA ARG A 65 -3.99 2.63 7.17
C ARG A 65 -3.90 2.39 5.67
N ILE A 66 -4.94 1.78 5.10
CA ILE A 66 -5.04 1.54 3.66
C ILE A 66 -5.08 2.87 2.89
N MET A 67 -5.84 3.87 3.35
CA MET A 67 -5.86 5.21 2.76
C MET A 67 -4.48 5.89 2.80
N MET A 68 -3.70 5.68 3.86
CA MET A 68 -2.33 6.22 3.99
C MET A 68 -1.38 5.61 2.96
N LEU A 69 -1.41 4.28 2.81
CA LEU A 69 -0.66 3.56 1.79
C LEU A 69 -1.01 4.07 0.39
N LYS A 70 -2.30 4.19 0.08
CA LYS A 70 -2.79 4.73 -1.19
C LYS A 70 -2.35 6.17 -1.43
N PHE A 71 -2.40 7.03 -0.41
CA PHE A 71 -2.00 8.43 -0.53
C PHE A 71 -0.50 8.59 -0.83
N SER A 72 0.33 7.68 -0.32
CA SER A 72 1.77 7.65 -0.64
C SER A 72 2.11 7.06 -2.01
N GLU A 73 1.11 6.78 -2.86
CA GLU A 73 1.30 6.17 -4.19
C GLU A 73 2.00 4.79 -4.13
N TYR A 74 1.70 4.02 -3.08
CA TYR A 74 2.33 2.71 -2.83
C TYR A 74 2.09 1.72 -3.98
N LEU A 75 0.90 1.74 -4.59
CA LEU A 75 0.58 0.87 -5.73
C LEU A 75 1.39 1.25 -6.97
N GLU A 76 1.42 2.55 -7.28
CA GLU A 76 1.99 3.09 -8.51
C GLU A 76 3.51 3.06 -8.53
N ASN A 77 4.13 3.36 -7.40
CA ASN A 77 5.57 3.59 -7.35
C ASN A 77 6.34 2.41 -6.73
N TYR A 78 5.69 1.55 -5.93
CA TYR A 78 6.38 0.43 -5.27
C TYR A 78 5.85 -0.95 -5.66
N LEU A 79 4.55 -1.19 -5.58
CA LEU A 79 4.01 -2.54 -5.82
C LEU A 79 4.03 -2.92 -7.30
N TRP A 80 3.38 -2.14 -8.16
CA TRP A 80 3.18 -2.54 -9.55
C TRP A 80 4.47 -2.56 -10.41
N PRO A 81 5.41 -1.60 -10.27
CA PRO A 81 6.66 -1.63 -11.03
C PRO A 81 7.48 -2.89 -10.78
N HIS A 82 7.50 -3.36 -9.53
CA HIS A 82 8.31 -4.49 -9.06
C HIS A 82 7.53 -5.82 -8.96
N TYR A 83 6.32 -5.88 -9.51
CA TYR A 83 5.55 -7.13 -9.54
C TYR A 83 6.06 -8.05 -10.64
N GLU A 84 6.60 -9.21 -10.24
CA GLU A 84 7.03 -10.30 -11.11
C GLU A 84 6.25 -11.58 -10.80
N THR A 85 5.62 -12.17 -11.81
CA THR A 85 4.60 -13.22 -11.59
C THR A 85 5.17 -14.52 -11.05
N ASP A 86 6.46 -14.78 -11.29
CA ASP A 86 7.13 -16.02 -10.91
C ASP A 86 7.81 -15.94 -9.53
N GLU A 87 8.02 -14.72 -8.99
CA GLU A 87 8.68 -14.46 -7.69
C GLU A 87 7.77 -13.77 -6.66
N ALA A 88 6.58 -13.32 -7.08
CA ALA A 88 5.70 -12.53 -6.21
C ALA A 88 5.20 -13.34 -5.00
N MET A 89 5.59 -12.87 -3.81
CA MET A 89 5.11 -13.39 -2.53
C MET A 89 3.63 -13.06 -2.32
N HIS A 90 2.93 -13.90 -1.54
CA HIS A 90 1.51 -13.73 -1.22
C HIS A 90 1.17 -12.31 -0.72
N ALA A 91 2.01 -11.74 0.15
CA ALA A 91 1.86 -10.38 0.67
C ALA A 91 1.83 -9.32 -0.44
N HIS A 92 2.63 -9.48 -1.50
CA HIS A 92 2.69 -8.52 -2.61
C HIS A 92 1.39 -8.55 -3.41
N MET A 93 0.91 -9.75 -3.76
CA MET A 93 -0.35 -9.93 -4.45
C MET A 93 -1.53 -9.38 -3.64
N MET A 94 -1.60 -9.72 -2.35
CA MET A 94 -2.67 -9.25 -1.46
C MET A 94 -2.60 -7.73 -1.27
N SER A 95 -1.42 -7.14 -1.14
CA SER A 95 -1.24 -5.69 -1.06
C SER A 95 -1.77 -4.99 -2.32
N ILE A 96 -1.49 -5.53 -3.52
CA ILE A 96 -2.04 -5.01 -4.77
C ILE A 96 -3.58 -5.05 -4.76
N ILE A 97 -4.17 -6.20 -4.39
CA ILE A 97 -5.64 -6.36 -4.33
C ILE A 97 -6.25 -5.34 -3.37
N VAL A 98 -5.67 -5.16 -2.18
CA VAL A 98 -6.14 -4.19 -1.18
C VAL A 98 -6.08 -2.76 -1.73
N MET A 99 -4.99 -2.37 -2.41
CA MET A 99 -4.88 -1.04 -3.02
C MET A 99 -5.89 -0.81 -4.16
N ILE A 100 -6.13 -1.82 -5.00
CA ILE A 100 -7.14 -1.76 -6.07
C ILE A 100 -8.54 -1.57 -5.46
N ASN A 101 -8.88 -2.38 -4.46
CA ASN A 101 -10.17 -2.32 -3.78
C ASN A 101 -10.40 -0.94 -3.14
N GLU A 102 -9.37 -0.35 -2.53
CA GLU A 102 -9.46 0.99 -1.96
C GLU A 102 -9.71 2.06 -3.03
N LYS A 103 -9.04 1.97 -4.18
CA LYS A 103 -9.30 2.89 -5.30
C LYS A 103 -10.75 2.79 -5.80
N PHE A 104 -11.30 1.58 -5.88
CA PHE A 104 -12.73 1.40 -6.20
C PHE A 104 -13.64 1.99 -5.13
N ARG A 105 -13.33 1.79 -3.84
CA ARG A 105 -14.08 2.36 -2.72
C ARG A 105 -14.13 3.89 -2.78
N GLU A 106 -13.02 4.53 -3.16
CA GLU A 106 -12.94 5.98 -3.33
C GLU A 106 -13.41 6.49 -4.72
N ARG A 107 -13.83 5.58 -5.61
CA ARG A 107 -14.22 5.90 -7.01
C ARG A 107 -13.11 6.57 -7.82
N VAL A 108 -11.86 6.22 -7.53
CA VAL A 108 -10.67 6.68 -8.26
C VAL A 108 -10.31 5.64 -9.34
N PRO A 109 -9.82 6.04 -10.53
CA PRO A 109 -9.42 5.10 -11.57
C PRO A 109 -8.32 4.13 -11.10
N ALA A 110 -8.68 2.87 -10.86
CA ALA A 110 -7.73 1.83 -10.43
C ALA A 110 -6.82 1.35 -11.57
N TRP A 111 -7.33 1.34 -12.80
CA TRP A 111 -6.67 0.67 -13.93
C TRP A 111 -5.52 1.46 -14.56
N GLN A 112 -5.44 2.77 -14.31
CA GLN A 112 -4.46 3.64 -14.98
C GLN A 112 -3.01 3.24 -14.72
N VAL A 113 -2.70 2.71 -13.53
CA VAL A 113 -1.35 2.23 -13.19
C VAL A 113 -0.93 1.05 -14.06
N PHE A 114 -1.87 0.16 -14.38
CA PHE A 114 -1.61 -1.06 -15.14
C PHE A 114 -1.38 -0.74 -16.62
N LEU A 115 -2.06 0.28 -17.15
CA LEU A 115 -1.93 0.72 -18.55
C LEU A 115 -0.52 1.26 -18.86
N LYS A 116 0.24 1.72 -17.85
CA LYS A 116 1.64 2.14 -18.05
C LYS A 116 2.60 0.96 -18.30
N LYS A 117 2.19 -0.29 -18.01
CA LYS A 117 2.98 -1.53 -18.21
C LYS A 117 2.16 -2.56 -19.02
N THR A 118 1.79 -2.21 -20.25
CA THR A 118 0.91 -2.97 -21.16
C THR A 118 1.30 -4.44 -21.41
N ARG A 119 2.59 -4.79 -21.27
CA ARG A 119 3.08 -6.18 -21.51
C ARG A 119 2.64 -7.20 -20.45
N LEU A 120 2.41 -6.80 -19.20
CA LEU A 120 2.03 -7.76 -18.14
C LEU A 120 0.54 -8.09 -18.14
N ILE A 121 -0.33 -7.11 -18.41
CA ILE A 121 -1.79 -7.33 -18.51
C ILE A 121 -2.10 -8.35 -19.61
N THR A 122 -1.43 -8.24 -20.76
CA THR A 122 -1.63 -9.16 -21.88
C THR A 122 -1.20 -10.59 -21.56
N ARG A 123 -0.21 -10.80 -20.67
CA ARG A 123 0.20 -12.14 -20.21
C ARG A 123 -0.83 -12.75 -19.26
N ILE A 124 -1.32 -11.98 -18.28
CA ILE A 124 -2.36 -12.42 -17.33
C ILE A 124 -3.66 -12.77 -18.05
N LEU A 125 -4.12 -11.91 -18.96
CA LEU A 125 -5.37 -12.14 -19.71
C LEU A 125 -5.29 -13.35 -20.66
N ARG A 126 -4.10 -13.67 -21.18
CA ARG A 126 -3.87 -14.86 -22.01
C ARG A 126 -3.88 -16.15 -21.20
N THR A 127 -3.34 -16.13 -19.98
CA THR A 127 -3.41 -17.29 -19.08
C THR A 127 -4.83 -17.57 -18.57
N SER A 128 -5.70 -16.57 -18.46
CA SER A 128 -7.10 -16.75 -18.03
C SER A 128 -8.05 -17.14 -19.15
N THR A 129 -7.67 -16.95 -20.42
CA THR A 129 -8.46 -17.36 -21.60
C THR A 129 -8.05 -18.72 -22.16
N ALA A 130 -7.04 -19.36 -21.56
CA ALA A 130 -6.57 -20.71 -21.92
C ALA A 130 -7.24 -21.84 -21.10
N ARG A 131 -8.42 -21.60 -20.51
CA ARG A 131 -9.27 -22.63 -19.91
C ARG A 131 -10.66 -22.60 -20.53
#